data_AF-A0A965VT49-F1
#
_entry.id   AF-A0A965VT49-F1
#
_cell.length_a   1.000
_cell.length_b   1.000
_cell.length_c   1.000
_cell.angle_alpha   90.00
_cell.angle_beta   90.00
_cell.angle_gamma   90.00
#
_symmetry.space_group_name_H-M   'P 1'
#
loop_
_entity.id
_entity.type
_entity.pdbx_description
1 polymer ?
#
loop_
_entity_poly.entity_id
_entity_poly.type
_entity_poly.pdbx_seq_one_letter_code
_entity_poly.pdbx_strand_id
1 'polypeptide(L)'
;MPSNTFANEPSKAPDCWQCRYFAISWDPRNPYHCKMMGFKSRMIPSFEVFRADGNHCRGFMPKVTETSPAVAMQATPSVRKTSRYLWKA
;
A
#
# COMPACT_ATOMS: atom_id res chain seq x y z
N MET A 1 -27.12 12.23 -15.19
CA MET A 1 -26.06 12.62 -14.23
C MET A 1 -25.04 11.49 -14.22
N PRO A 2 -23.75 11.73 -14.45
CA PRO A 2 -22.78 10.65 -14.61
C PRO A 2 -22.61 9.96 -13.25
N SER A 3 -23.15 8.75 -13.18
CA SER A 3 -22.92 7.74 -12.16
C SER A 3 -21.44 7.40 -12.17
N ASN A 4 -20.67 8.07 -11.30
CA ASN A 4 -19.25 7.85 -11.14
C ASN A 4 -19.04 6.55 -10.35
N THR A 5 -19.10 5.44 -11.08
CA THR A 5 -18.71 4.12 -10.63
C THR A 5 -17.24 4.19 -10.20
N PHE A 6 -16.99 4.14 -8.89
CA PHE A 6 -15.66 4.06 -8.30
C PHE A 6 -15.00 2.74 -8.71
N ALA A 7 -14.43 2.72 -9.92
CA ALA A 7 -13.48 1.71 -10.35
C ALA A 7 -12.24 1.95 -9.50
N ASN A 8 -12.13 1.29 -8.36
CA ASN A 8 -12.37 -0.14 -8.21
C ASN A 8 -12.65 -0.37 -6.73
N GLU A 9 -12.49 -1.57 -6.23
CA GLU A 9 -11.85 -1.68 -4.95
C GLU A 9 -10.76 -0.57 -4.82
N PRO A 10 -10.07 -0.01 -5.84
CA PRO A 10 -9.72 1.43 -5.96
C PRO A 10 -10.81 2.52 -5.74
N SER A 11 -11.61 2.41 -4.68
CA SER A 11 -12.75 3.26 -4.29
C SER A 11 -12.49 3.98 -2.98
N LYS A 12 -11.32 3.75 -2.38
CA LYS A 12 -10.75 4.62 -1.37
C LYS A 12 -9.73 5.52 -2.04
N ALA A 13 -9.74 6.81 -1.69
CA ALA A 13 -8.70 7.74 -2.10
C ALA A 13 -7.32 7.08 -1.89
N PRO A 14 -6.39 7.13 -2.87
CA PRO A 14 -5.12 6.44 -2.76
C PRO A 14 -4.32 7.00 -1.57
N ASP A 15 -4.12 6.16 -0.57
CA ASP A 15 -3.38 6.51 0.65
C ASP A 15 -1.88 6.53 0.35
N CYS A 16 -1.27 7.70 0.24
CA CYS A 16 0.16 7.82 -0.05
C CYS A 16 1.05 7.08 0.95
N TRP A 17 0.62 6.89 2.20
CA TRP A 17 1.37 6.11 3.19
C TRP A 17 1.53 4.64 2.81
N GLN A 18 0.58 4.08 2.07
CA GLN A 18 0.65 2.72 1.54
C GLN A 18 1.35 2.68 0.18
N CYS A 19 1.79 3.80 -0.39
CA CYS A 19 2.43 3.83 -1.70
C CYS A 19 3.92 3.50 -1.61
N ARG A 20 4.43 2.65 -2.51
CA ARG A 20 5.87 2.32 -2.63
C ARG A 20 6.74 3.54 -2.97
N TYR A 21 6.19 4.53 -3.66
CA TYR A 21 6.93 5.71 -4.14
C TYR A 21 6.92 6.89 -3.16
N PHE A 22 6.20 6.76 -2.05
CA PHE A 22 6.15 7.79 -1.03
C PHE A 22 7.43 7.78 -0.21
N ALA A 23 8.07 8.95 -0.09
CA ALA A 23 9.25 9.14 0.72
C ALA A 23 9.12 10.43 1.53
N ILE A 24 9.81 10.46 2.68
CA ILE A 24 9.93 11.66 3.51
C ILE A 24 11.26 12.32 3.13
N SER A 25 11.20 13.61 2.84
CA SER A 25 12.33 14.45 2.48
C SER A 25 12.90 15.14 3.72
N TRP A 26 14.21 15.45 3.71
CA TRP A 26 14.88 16.19 4.78
C TRP A 26 14.59 17.71 4.77
N ASP A 27 13.87 18.21 3.78
CA ASP A 27 13.52 19.64 3.69
C ASP A 27 12.32 19.95 4.60
N PRO A 28 12.46 20.82 5.62
CA PRO A 28 11.38 21.17 6.54
C PRO A 28 10.22 21.89 5.85
N ARG A 29 10.45 22.55 4.70
CA ARG A 29 9.38 23.22 3.96
C ARG A 29 8.54 22.22 3.18
N ASN A 30 9.13 21.13 2.71
CA ASN A 30 8.47 20.10 1.91
C ASN A 30 8.86 18.70 2.41
N PRO A 31 8.27 18.24 3.52
CA PRO A 31 8.60 16.95 4.11
C PRO A 31 8.15 15.77 3.25
N TYR A 32 7.20 15.94 2.34
CA TYR A 32 6.69 14.84 1.53
C TYR A 32 7.31 14.84 0.14
N HIS A 33 7.72 13.67 -0.33
CA HIS A 33 8.29 13.47 -1.66
C HIS A 33 7.60 12.31 -2.37
N CYS A 34 7.20 12.55 -3.62
CA CYS A 34 6.70 11.50 -4.51
C CYS A 34 7.79 11.13 -5.51
N LYS A 35 8.34 9.92 -5.40
CA LYS A 35 9.42 9.45 -6.29
C LYS A 35 8.96 9.17 -7.72
N MET A 36 7.69 8.83 -7.91
CA MET A 36 7.13 8.54 -9.23
C MET A 36 7.00 9.81 -10.08
N MET A 37 6.53 10.91 -9.49
CA MET A 37 6.35 12.20 -10.19
C MET A 37 7.56 13.14 -10.00
N GLY A 38 8.45 12.85 -9.06
CA GLY A 38 9.70 13.60 -8.85
C GLY A 38 9.56 14.92 -8.09
N PHE A 39 8.38 15.25 -7.54
CA PHE A 39 8.16 16.50 -6.80
C PHE A 39 8.23 16.32 -5.28
N LYS A 40 8.42 17.44 -4.58
CA LYS A 40 8.32 17.55 -3.12
C LYS A 40 7.20 18.51 -2.78
N SER A 41 6.41 18.18 -1.76
CA SER A 41 5.25 18.97 -1.35
C SER A 41 5.18 19.10 0.17
N ARG A 42 4.45 20.13 0.59
CA ARG A 42 4.18 20.41 1.99
C ARG A 42 2.99 19.63 2.53
N MET A 43 2.02 19.34 1.66
CA MET A 43 0.90 18.42 1.93
C MET A 43 1.15 17.04 1.32
N ILE A 44 0.31 16.07 1.67
CA ILE A 44 0.35 14.72 1.12
C ILE A 44 0.33 14.78 -0.42
N PRO A 45 1.22 14.05 -1.12
CA PRO A 45 1.35 14.18 -2.56
C PRO A 45 0.10 13.76 -3.35
N SER A 46 -0.75 12.88 -2.82
CA SER A 46 -2.05 12.56 -3.45
C SER A 46 -2.97 13.77 -3.54
N PHE A 47 -2.91 14.67 -2.54
CA PHE A 47 -3.71 15.88 -2.52
C PHE A 47 -3.21 16.90 -3.54
N GLU A 48 -1.90 17.07 -3.66
CA GLU A 48 -1.31 17.93 -4.70
C GLU A 48 -1.61 17.41 -6.10
N VAL A 49 -1.51 16.08 -6.32
CA VAL A 49 -1.89 15.45 -7.58
C VAL A 49 -3.37 15.66 -7.88
N PHE A 50 -4.25 15.52 -6.88
CA PHE A 50 -5.67 15.79 -7.05
C PHE A 50 -5.96 17.25 -7.40
N ARG A 51 -5.21 18.20 -6.84
CA ARG A 51 -5.35 19.63 -7.15
C ARG A 51 -4.85 19.99 -8.55
N ALA A 52 -3.76 19.35 -8.99
CA ALA A 52 -3.16 19.60 -10.30
C ALA A 52 -3.92 18.91 -11.44
N ASP A 53 -4.21 17.62 -11.29
CA ASP A 53 -4.78 16.78 -12.35
C ASP A 53 -6.31 16.67 -12.28
N GLY A 54 -6.93 17.13 -11.18
CA GLY A 54 -8.36 16.94 -10.90
C GLY A 54 -8.77 15.48 -10.66
N ASN A 55 -7.81 14.56 -10.70
CA ASN A 55 -8.00 13.12 -10.59
C ASN A 55 -7.11 12.53 -9.49
N HIS A 56 -7.53 11.40 -8.93
CA HIS A 56 -6.70 10.66 -7.99
C HIS A 56 -5.45 10.10 -8.67
N CYS A 57 -4.37 9.93 -7.88
CA CYS A 57 -3.09 9.43 -8.39
C CYS A 57 -3.24 8.05 -9.05
N ARG A 58 -3.17 8.03 -10.39
CA ARG A 58 -3.25 6.80 -11.22
C ARG A 58 -2.01 5.90 -11.10
N GLY A 59 -0.92 6.46 -10.57
CA GLY A 59 0.36 5.79 -10.35
C GLY A 59 0.50 5.09 -9.00
N PHE A 60 -0.59 4.96 -8.25
CA PHE A 60 -0.54 4.37 -6.93
C PHE A 60 -0.13 2.89 -7.00
N MET A 61 1.00 2.56 -6.37
CA MET A 61 1.45 1.18 -6.21
C MET A 61 1.53 0.84 -4.72
N PRO A 62 0.72 -0.10 -4.22
CA PRO A 62 0.73 -0.46 -2.81
C PRO A 62 2.09 -1.07 -2.42
N LYS A 63 2.54 -0.78 -1.21
CA LYS A 63 3.67 -1.46 -0.58
C LYS A 63 3.21 -2.89 -0.29
N VAL A 64 4.03 -3.86 -0.65
CA VAL A 64 3.78 -5.26 -0.29
C VAL A 64 4.04 -5.39 1.21
N THR A 65 3.00 -5.21 2.02
CA THR A 65 3.02 -5.59 3.42
C THR A 65 2.30 -6.92 3.49
N GLU A 66 2.97 -7.97 3.95
CA GLU A 66 2.42 -9.33 4.07
C GLU A 66 1.26 -9.44 5.09
N THR A 67 0.68 -8.32 5.50
CA THR A 67 -0.29 -8.18 6.59
C THR A 67 -1.64 -7.65 6.09
N SER A 68 -2.05 -8.08 4.89
CA SER A 68 -3.45 -7.97 4.45
C SER A 68 -4.06 -9.38 4.37
N PRO A 69 -5.23 -9.63 4.99
CA PRO A 69 -5.76 -10.96 5.30
C PRO A 69 -6.22 -11.81 4.09
N ALA A 70 -6.00 -11.35 2.86
CA ALA A 70 -6.42 -12.07 1.65
C ALA A 70 -5.45 -13.18 1.19
N VAL A 71 -4.23 -13.25 1.73
CA VAL A 71 -3.20 -14.21 1.25
C VAL A 71 -3.12 -15.50 2.10
N ALA A 72 -3.90 -15.62 3.18
CA ALA A 72 -3.82 -16.78 4.09
C ALA A 72 -4.81 -17.92 3.79
N MET A 73 -5.24 -18.11 2.53
CA MET A 73 -6.21 -19.18 2.20
C MET A 73 -5.70 -20.29 1.29
N GLN A 74 -4.43 -20.33 0.86
CA GLN A 74 -4.01 -21.38 -0.08
C GLN A 74 -2.72 -22.11 0.32
N ALA A 75 -2.97 -23.35 0.76
CA ALA A 75 -2.10 -24.54 0.77
C ALA A 75 -1.06 -24.66 1.89
N THR A 76 -1.45 -25.34 2.98
CA THR A 76 -0.52 -26.20 3.71
C THR A 76 -0.94 -27.67 3.55
N PRO A 77 -0.09 -28.55 2.96
CA PRO A 77 -0.32 -29.98 3.07
C PRO A 77 -0.05 -30.43 4.50
N SER A 78 -1.06 -31.04 5.11
CA SER A 78 -1.02 -31.65 6.45
C SER A 78 0.02 -32.79 6.49
N VAL A 79 1.25 -32.48 6.88
CA VAL A 79 2.24 -33.52 7.23
C VAL A 79 2.12 -33.79 8.73
N ARG A 80 1.45 -34.89 9.08
CA ARG A 80 1.42 -35.43 10.45
C ARG A 80 2.81 -35.96 10.80
N LYS A 81 3.56 -35.23 11.62
CA LYS A 81 4.78 -35.78 12.25
C LYS A 81 4.39 -36.47 13.55
N THR A 82 4.35 -37.80 13.51
CA THR A 82 4.18 -38.65 14.69
C THR A 82 5.39 -38.52 15.61
N SER A 83 5.11 -38.21 16.87
CA SER A 83 6.06 -38.11 17.97
C SER A 83 6.87 -39.39 18.14
N ARG A 84 8.20 -39.29 18.17
CA ARG A 84 9.11 -40.37 18.63
C ARG A 84 10.26 -39.83 19.46
N TYR A 85 9.98 -38.97 20.44
CA TYR A 85 10.92 -38.76 21.55
C TYR A 85 10.30 -39.32 22.82
N LEU A 86 10.53 -40.63 22.97
CA LEU A 86 10.50 -41.39 24.20
C LEU A 86 11.59 -40.83 25.12
N TRP A 87 11.23 -40.04 26.13
CA TRP A 87 12.11 -39.74 27.24
C TRP A 87 12.08 -40.94 28.20
N LYS A 88 13.07 -41.82 28.07
CA LYS A 88 13.36 -42.87 29.05
C LYS A 88 14.11 -42.22 30.21
N ALA A 89 13.56 -42.32 31.42
CA ALA A 89 14.27 -42.21 32.69
C ALA A 89 14.45 -43.62 33.26
#